data_AF-A0A520IJ26-F1
#
_entry.id   AF-A0A520IJ26-F1
#
_cell.length_a   1.000
_cell.length_b   1.000
_cell.length_c   1.000
_cell.angle_alpha   90.00
_cell.angle_beta   90.00
_cell.angle_gamma   90.00
#
_symmetry.space_group_name_H-M   'P 1'
#
loop_
_entity.id
_entity.type
_entity.pdbx_description
1 polymer ?
#
loop_
_entity_poly.entity_id
_entity_poly.type
_entity_poly.pdbx_seq_one_letter_code
_entity_poly.pdbx_strand_id
1 'polypeptide(L)'
;MANHVILTGEEHRTLRIATARGAELGDAVMSSLVVPNEFRRVQNDYPILFRLTPQRDRFQALAMFGFEPGENLFLDGDRWDAPYRPLAMQIQPFLIGHPAVEGGDKQI
;
A
#
# COMPACT_ATOMS: atom_id res chain seq x y z
N MET A 1 15.77 0.22 -6.81
CA MET A 1 14.66 1.19 -6.76
C MET A 1 13.60 0.75 -7.76
N ALA A 2 12.32 0.88 -7.43
CA ALA A 2 11.23 0.53 -8.33
C ALA A 2 11.15 1.53 -9.51
N ASN A 3 11.01 1.02 -10.74
CA ASN A 3 10.86 1.83 -11.95
C ASN A 3 9.38 1.90 -12.35
N HIS A 4 8.71 3.01 -12.02
CA HIS A 4 7.31 3.22 -12.38
C HIS A 4 7.20 3.72 -13.82
N VAL A 5 6.42 3.00 -14.63
CA VAL A 5 6.16 3.31 -16.04
C VAL A 5 4.65 3.36 -16.29
N ILE A 6 4.23 4.04 -17.36
CA ILE A 6 2.82 4.06 -17.76
C ILE A 6 2.40 2.65 -18.18
N LEU A 7 1.31 2.16 -17.61
CA LEU A 7 0.77 0.85 -17.97
C LEU A 7 0.01 0.94 -19.31
N THR A 8 0.58 0.34 -20.36
CA THR A 8 -0.06 0.23 -21.68
C THR A 8 -0.27 -1.24 -22.05
N GLY A 9 -1.38 -1.53 -22.74
CA GLY A 9 -1.69 -2.90 -23.18
C GLY A 9 -0.72 -3.44 -24.23
N GLU A 10 -0.04 -2.57 -24.97
CA GLU A 10 0.97 -2.95 -25.96
C GLU A 10 2.28 -3.36 -25.29
N GLU A 11 2.86 -2.50 -24.45
CA GLU A 11 4.17 -2.74 -23.82
C GLU A 11 4.10 -3.82 -22.73
N HIS A 12 2.95 -3.97 -22.06
CA HIS A 12 2.79 -4.87 -20.90
C HIS A 12 2.00 -6.13 -21.22
N ARG A 13 1.73 -6.42 -22.51
CA ARG A 13 0.88 -7.54 -22.97
C ARG A 13 1.28 -8.90 -22.38
N THR A 14 2.58 -9.13 -22.23
CA THR A 14 3.14 -10.41 -21.79
C THR A 14 3.53 -10.42 -20.31
N LEU A 15 3.42 -9.28 -19.62
CA LEU A 15 3.72 -9.17 -18.20
C LEU A 15 2.59 -9.77 -17.37
N ARG A 16 2.96 -10.36 -16.23
CA ARG A 16 2.04 -10.96 -15.27
C ARG A 16 2.33 -10.42 -13.88
N ILE A 17 1.29 -10.43 -13.04
CA ILE A 17 1.37 -10.00 -11.65
C ILE A 17 1.70 -11.23 -10.78
N ALA A 18 2.72 -11.10 -9.94
CA ALA A 18 2.95 -12.05 -8.86
C ALA A 18 1.93 -11.78 -7.74
N THR A 19 1.02 -12.73 -7.51
CA THR A 19 -0.05 -12.62 -6.51
C THR A 19 0.30 -13.30 -5.18
N ALA A 20 1.45 -13.98 -5.11
CA ALA A 20 2.01 -14.50 -3.86
C ALA A 20 2.28 -13.38 -2.87
N ARG A 21 2.36 -13.73 -1.58
CA ARG A 21 2.75 -12.79 -0.51
C ARG A 21 4.16 -13.12 -0.05
N GLY A 22 4.82 -12.14 0.52
CA GLY A 22 6.16 -12.33 1.05
C GLY A 22 6.84 -11.00 1.36
N ALA A 23 7.76 -11.04 2.31
CA ALA A 23 8.55 -9.87 2.69
C ALA A 23 9.35 -9.33 1.49
N GLU A 24 9.89 -10.24 0.67
CA GLU A 24 10.61 -9.96 -0.57
C GLU A 24 9.75 -9.35 -1.67
N LEU A 25 8.42 -9.54 -1.59
CA LEU A 25 7.45 -8.98 -2.53
C LEU A 25 6.90 -7.62 -2.08
N GLY A 26 7.38 -7.10 -0.95
CA GLY A 26 7.01 -5.78 -0.42
C GLY A 26 5.89 -5.79 0.61
N ASP A 27 5.46 -6.96 1.10
CA ASP A 27 4.42 -7.05 2.14
C ASP A 27 4.96 -6.74 3.55
N ALA A 28 6.29 -6.70 3.74
CA ALA A 28 6.95 -6.36 4.99
C ALA A 28 6.95 -4.84 5.25
N VAL A 29 5.76 -4.27 5.42
CA VAL A 29 5.56 -2.84 5.72
C VAL A 29 4.92 -2.68 7.09
N MET A 30 5.33 -1.64 7.83
CA MET A 30 4.84 -1.33 9.17
C MET A 30 3.36 -0.92 9.20
N SER A 31 2.87 -0.33 8.11
CA SER A 31 1.51 0.20 8.03
C SER A 31 1.08 0.43 6.59
N SER A 32 -0.23 0.47 6.36
CA SER A 32 -0.83 0.81 5.06
C SER A 32 -1.82 1.96 5.19
N LEU A 33 -1.92 2.81 4.18
CA LEU A 33 -3.02 3.77 4.06
C LEU A 33 -4.36 3.02 3.98
N VAL A 34 -5.37 3.59 4.63
CA VAL A 34 -6.76 3.13 4.59
C VAL A 34 -7.70 4.33 4.44
N VAL A 35 -8.87 4.11 3.83
CA VAL A 35 -9.85 5.16 3.58
C VAL A 35 -11.14 4.92 4.39
N PRO A 36 -11.94 5.95 4.70
CA PRO A 36 -13.13 5.80 5.55
C PRO A 36 -14.11 4.71 5.11
N ASN A 37 -14.31 4.53 3.80
CA ASN A 37 -15.17 3.48 3.24
C ASN A 37 -14.69 2.05 3.60
N GLU A 38 -13.44 1.91 4.05
CA GLU A 38 -12.79 0.65 4.39
C GLU A 38 -12.80 0.36 5.89
N PHE A 39 -13.00 1.38 6.74
CA PHE A 39 -12.73 1.30 8.19
C PHE A 39 -13.50 0.17 8.88
N ARG A 40 -14.75 -0.08 8.48
CA ARG A 40 -15.58 -1.15 9.07
C ARG A 40 -14.97 -2.54 8.88
N ARG A 41 -14.20 -2.76 7.82
CA ARG A 41 -13.50 -4.02 7.58
C ARG A 41 -12.15 -4.03 8.29
N VAL A 42 -11.37 -2.96 8.12
CA VAL A 42 -10.02 -2.79 8.69
C VAL A 42 -10.03 -2.91 10.22
N GLN A 43 -10.96 -2.25 10.90
CA GLN A 43 -10.97 -2.17 12.36
C GLN A 43 -11.16 -3.53 13.07
N ASN A 44 -11.63 -4.56 12.36
CA ASN A 44 -11.80 -5.89 12.95
C ASN A 44 -10.46 -6.61 13.14
N ASP A 45 -9.47 -6.26 12.31
CA ASP A 45 -8.19 -6.97 12.24
C ASP A 45 -7.01 -6.06 12.65
N TYR A 46 -7.10 -4.75 12.40
CA TYR A 46 -6.00 -3.80 12.60
C TYR A 46 -6.40 -2.57 13.41
N PRO A 47 -5.50 -2.05 14.26
CA PRO A 47 -5.61 -0.69 14.78
C PRO A 47 -5.57 0.34 13.64
N ILE A 48 -6.48 1.32 13.70
CA ILE A 48 -6.48 2.47 12.78
C ILE A 48 -5.87 3.67 13.50
N LEU A 49 -4.75 4.16 12.99
CA LEU A 49 -4.05 5.34 13.49
C LEU A 49 -4.31 6.54 12.58
N PHE A 50 -4.49 7.71 13.19
CA PHE A 50 -4.61 8.96 12.45
C PHE A 50 -3.31 9.76 12.61
N ARG A 51 -2.60 9.93 11.50
CA ARG A 51 -1.38 10.72 11.44
C ARG A 51 -1.70 12.07 10.79
N LEU A 52 -1.29 13.14 11.44
CA LEU A 52 -1.35 14.47 10.85
C LEU A 52 -0.28 14.59 9.75
N THR A 53 -0.64 15.16 8.60
CA THR A 53 0.29 15.44 7.49
C THR A 53 1.44 16.34 7.96
N PRO A 54 2.62 16.31 7.29
CA PRO A 54 3.70 17.24 7.58
C PRO A 54 3.28 18.71 7.53
N GLN A 55 2.36 19.05 6.61
CA GLN A 55 1.77 20.38 6.45
C GLN A 55 0.77 20.75 7.56
N ARG A 56 0.42 19.79 8.43
CA ARG A 56 -0.51 19.94 9.56
C ARG A 56 -1.93 20.35 9.20
N ASP A 57 -2.34 20.12 7.97
CA ASP A 57 -3.64 20.54 7.42
C ASP A 57 -4.68 19.40 7.39
N ARG A 58 -4.22 18.14 7.33
CA ARG A 58 -5.07 16.98 7.12
C ARG A 58 -4.59 15.77 7.91
N PHE A 59 -5.49 14.83 8.15
CA PHE A 59 -5.15 13.53 8.69
C PHE A 59 -5.13 12.46 7.60
N GLN A 60 -4.18 11.56 7.70
CA GLN A 60 -4.16 10.29 6.98
C GLN A 60 -4.47 9.17 7.97
N ALA A 61 -5.30 8.21 7.55
CA ALA A 61 -5.59 7.02 8.32
C ALA A 61 -4.68 5.87 7.87
N LEU A 62 -4.11 5.16 8.85
CA LEU A 62 -3.18 4.07 8.66
C LEU A 62 -3.66 2.83 9.39
N ALA A 63 -3.72 1.69 8.72
CA ALA A 63 -3.76 0.38 9.38
C ALA A 63 -2.35 0.03 9.84
N MET A 64 -2.17 -0.26 11.13
CA MET A 64 -0.88 -0.63 11.70
C MET A 64 -0.67 -2.15 11.66
N PHE A 65 0.47 -2.58 11.15
CA PHE A 65 0.85 -4.00 11.02
C PHE A 65 2.01 -4.41 11.92
N GLY A 66 2.89 -3.47 12.27
CA GLY A 66 4.04 -3.69 13.13
C GLY A 66 4.44 -2.41 13.87
N PHE A 67 5.48 -2.50 14.68
CA PHE A 67 6.02 -1.41 15.48
C PHE A 67 7.30 -0.80 14.89
N GLU A 68 7.96 -1.51 13.97
CA GLU A 68 9.20 -1.06 13.32
C GLU A 68 9.09 -1.01 11.79
N PRO A 69 9.86 -0.13 11.12
CA PRO A 69 9.96 -0.16 9.66
C PRO A 69 10.44 -1.53 9.16
N GLY A 70 9.72 -2.10 8.20
CA GLY A 70 10.03 -3.44 7.68
C GLY A 70 9.33 -4.58 8.42
N GLU A 71 8.56 -4.29 9.47
CA GLU A 71 7.84 -5.31 10.24
C GLU A 71 6.37 -5.36 9.84
N ASN A 72 5.85 -6.58 9.61
CA ASN A 72 4.43 -6.84 9.46
C ASN A 72 4.08 -8.10 10.27
N LEU A 73 3.46 -7.94 11.43
CA LEU A 73 3.10 -9.04 12.33
C LEU A 73 1.94 -9.90 11.82
N PHE A 74 1.29 -9.45 10.74
CA PHE A 74 0.24 -10.18 10.03
C PHE A 74 0.79 -10.90 8.79
N LEU A 75 2.12 -11.01 8.64
CA LEU A 75 2.76 -11.76 7.57
C LEU A 75 3.55 -12.94 8.16
N ASP A 76 3.08 -14.15 7.89
CA ASP A 76 3.72 -15.42 8.25
C ASP A 76 4.27 -16.09 6.99
N GLY A 77 5.52 -15.78 6.65
CA GLY A 77 6.16 -16.23 5.41
C GLY A 77 5.42 -15.73 4.18
N ASP A 78 4.74 -16.62 3.48
CA ASP A 78 3.93 -16.35 2.28
C ASP A 78 2.42 -16.24 2.57
N ARG A 79 2.03 -16.24 3.86
CA ARG A 79 0.64 -16.11 4.31
C ARG A 79 0.40 -14.76 4.95
N TRP A 80 -0.68 -14.10 4.53
CA TRP A 80 -1.23 -12.96 5.26
C TRP A 80 -2.22 -13.45 6.31
N ASP A 81 -1.93 -13.22 7.59
CA ASP A 81 -2.66 -13.74 8.74
C ASP A 81 -3.72 -12.76 9.26
N ALA A 82 -4.63 -12.36 8.36
CA ALA A 82 -5.82 -11.59 8.67
C ALA A 82 -6.88 -11.75 7.58
N PRO A 83 -8.18 -11.79 7.92
CA PRO A 83 -9.27 -11.90 6.96
C PRO A 83 -9.32 -10.76 5.94
N TYR A 84 -9.13 -9.53 6.40
CA TYR A 84 -9.16 -8.37 5.52
C TYR A 84 -7.76 -7.88 5.20
N ARG A 85 -7.51 -7.47 3.95
CA ARG A 85 -6.26 -6.81 3.55
C ARG A 85 -6.57 -5.42 3.05
N PRO A 86 -5.88 -4.37 3.55
CA PRO A 86 -6.09 -3.03 3.07
C PRO A 86 -5.96 -2.91 1.55
N LEU A 87 -6.86 -2.15 0.90
CA LEU A 87 -6.91 -1.97 -0.55
C LEU A 87 -5.59 -1.43 -1.11
N ALA A 88 -4.91 -0.57 -0.36
CA ALA A 88 -3.60 -0.04 -0.74
C ALA A 88 -2.49 -1.12 -0.76
N MET A 89 -2.65 -2.23 -0.03
CA MET A 89 -1.79 -3.42 -0.18
C MET A 89 -2.24 -4.29 -1.36
N GLN A 90 -3.55 -4.37 -1.61
CA GLN A 90 -4.10 -5.22 -2.68
C GLN A 90 -3.87 -4.66 -4.09
N ILE A 91 -3.83 -3.34 -4.25
CA ILE A 91 -3.70 -2.70 -5.57
C ILE A 91 -2.26 -2.76 -6.11
N GLN A 92 -1.28 -3.07 -5.28
CA GLN A 92 0.11 -3.17 -5.70
C GLN A 92 0.28 -4.27 -6.77
N PRO A 93 1.16 -4.06 -7.78
CA PRO A 93 2.14 -2.97 -7.90
C PRO A 93 1.61 -1.71 -8.60
N PHE A 94 0.30 -1.57 -8.78
CA PHE A 94 -0.27 -0.43 -9.51
C PHE A 94 -0.38 0.81 -8.63
N LEU A 95 -0.05 1.95 -9.23
CA LEU A 95 -0.21 3.27 -8.65
C LEU A 95 -1.00 4.15 -9.62
N ILE A 96 -1.83 5.04 -9.08
CA ILE A 96 -2.46 6.09 -9.86
C ILE A 96 -1.50 7.29 -9.85
N GLY A 97 -0.73 7.44 -10.92
CA GLY A 97 0.08 8.63 -11.17
C GLY A 97 -0.77 9.76 -11.76
N HIS A 98 -0.48 11.00 -11.37
CA HIS A 98 -0.92 12.15 -12.17
C HIS A 98 0.01 12.25 -13.38
N PRO A 99 -0.48 12.64 -14.57
CA PRO A 99 0.37 12.89 -15.72
C PRO A 99 1.53 13.80 -15.32
N ALA A 100 2.73 13.54 -15.81
CA ALA A 100 3.87 14.41 -15.57
C ALA A 100 3.53 15.81 -16.10
N VAL A 101 3.15 16.71 -15.20
CA VAL A 101 3.23 18.16 -15.46
C VAL A 101 4.72 18.50 -15.35
N GLU A 102 5.29 19.15 -16.35
CA GLU A 102 6.64 19.69 -16.22
C GLU A 102 6.70 20.58 -14.97
N GLY A 103 7.53 20.19 -13.99
CA GLY A 103 7.68 20.90 -12.71
C GLY A 103 6.67 20.54 -11.60
N GLY A 104 5.78 19.56 -11.80
CA GLY A 104 4.87 19.08 -10.75
C GLY A 104 5.56 18.11 -9.80
N ASP A 105 5.40 18.32 -8.48
CA ASP A 105 5.92 17.41 -7.46
C ASP A 105 5.45 15.98 -7.71
N LYS A 106 6.41 15.05 -7.83
CA LYS A 106 6.13 13.61 -7.80
C LYS A 106 5.76 13.25 -6.37
N GLN A 107 4.48 13.36 -6.04
CA GLN A 107 3.98 12.76 -4.82
C GLN A 107 3.84 11.26 -5.03
N ILE A 108 4.77 10.53 -4.42
CA ILE A 108 4.59 9.14 -4.01
C ILE A 108 4.34 9.18 -2.51
#